data_AF-A0A661V5U3-F1
#
_entry.id   AF-A0A661V5U3-F1
#
_cell.length_a   1.000
_cell.length_b   1.000
_cell.length_c   1.000
_cell.angle_alpha   90.00
_cell.angle_beta   90.00
_cell.angle_gamma   90.00
#
_symmetry.space_group_name_H-M   'P 1'
#
loop_
_entity.id
_entity.type
_entity.pdbx_description
1 polymer ?
#
loop_
_entity_poly.entity_id
_entity_poly.type
_entity_poly.pdbx_seq_one_letter_code
_entity_poly.pdbx_strand_id
1 'polypeptide(L)'
;MVGLLAWLRRWRGGLTLNAVERAYERMVAYASWLGCPWQPHQTPYEYAAVLGRALPAGREQIRLITELYVLERFAGRPGDSEMARRAWSEIRPLFLRRILRRMLPTHR
;
A
#
# COMPACT_ATOMS: atom_id res chain seq x y z
N MET A 1 3.54 -2.69 16.67
CA MET A 1 3.26 -1.25 16.86
C MET A 1 4.39 -0.31 16.42
N VAL A 2 5.56 -0.79 15.97
CA VAL A 2 6.72 0.08 15.63
C VAL A 2 6.60 0.75 14.25
N GLY A 3 5.93 0.11 13.28
CA GLY A 3 5.78 0.64 11.91
C GLY A 3 4.96 1.93 11.82
N LEU A 4 3.91 2.09 12.65
CA LEU A 4 3.04 3.27 12.64
C LEU A 4 3.75 4.53 13.19
N LEU A 5 4.61 4.37 14.19
CA LEU A 5 5.36 5.46 14.82
C LEU A 5 6.52 5.96 13.94
N ALA A 6 7.22 5.05 13.26
CA ALA A 6 8.24 5.42 12.27
C ALA A 6 7.62 6.11 11.03
N TRP A 7 6.41 5.70 10.66
CA TRP A 7 5.61 6.27 9.59
C TRP A 7 5.13 7.70 9.91
N LEU A 8 4.51 7.93 11.08
CA LEU A 8 4.04 9.25 11.54
C LEU A 8 5.16 10.31 11.57
N ARG A 9 6.38 9.92 11.96
CA ARG A 9 7.52 10.84 12.05
C ARG A 9 8.02 11.31 10.69
N ARG A 10 7.86 10.49 9.63
CA ARG A 10 8.30 10.81 8.26
C ARG A 10 7.25 11.62 7.48
N TRP A 11 5.97 11.50 7.85
CA TRP A 11 4.81 12.00 7.09
C TRP A 11 4.24 13.35 7.58
N ARG A 12 5.04 14.25 8.15
CA ARG A 12 4.61 15.62 8.49
C ARG A 12 4.53 16.54 7.24
N GLY A 13 3.76 16.13 6.24
CA GLY A 13 3.42 16.96 5.09
C GLY A 13 1.93 16.83 4.78
N GLY A 14 1.15 17.84 5.18
CA GLY A 14 -0.24 18.06 4.74
C GLY A 14 -1.32 17.49 5.67
N LEU A 15 -2.11 18.36 6.30
CA LEU A 15 -3.20 18.01 7.24
C LEU A 15 -4.47 17.43 6.56
N THR A 16 -4.43 17.05 5.28
CA THR A 16 -5.55 16.40 4.58
C THR A 16 -5.03 15.39 3.56
N LEU A 17 -4.87 14.13 3.98
CA LEU A 17 -4.59 13.02 3.08
C LEU A 17 -5.72 12.87 2.06
N ASN A 18 -5.40 13.10 0.80
CA ASN A 18 -6.33 12.86 -0.31
C ASN A 18 -6.57 11.34 -0.50
N ALA A 19 -7.46 10.97 -1.42
CA ALA A 19 -7.85 9.57 -1.57
C ALA A 19 -6.70 8.66 -2.06
N VAL A 20 -5.78 9.21 -2.85
CA VAL A 20 -4.63 8.50 -3.42
C VAL A 20 -3.60 8.18 -2.34
N GLU A 21 -3.18 9.18 -1.57
CA GLU A 21 -2.26 8.99 -0.43
C GLU A 21 -2.84 7.97 0.57
N ARG A 22 -4.13 8.08 0.88
CA ARG A 22 -4.81 7.13 1.78
C ARG A 22 -4.84 5.70 1.24
N ALA A 23 -5.03 5.51 -0.06
CA ALA A 23 -4.98 4.18 -0.67
C ALA A 23 -3.57 3.58 -0.58
N TYR A 24 -2.55 4.38 -0.89
CA TYR A 24 -1.15 3.96 -0.82
C TYR A 24 -0.71 3.62 0.62
N GLU A 25 -1.04 4.45 1.59
CA GLU A 25 -0.74 4.19 3.01
C GLU A 25 -1.37 2.90 3.51
N ARG A 26 -2.65 2.67 3.20
CA ARG A 26 -3.35 1.45 3.59
C ARG A 26 -2.69 0.22 2.97
N MET A 27 -2.27 0.32 1.71
CA MET A 27 -1.52 -0.74 1.04
C MET A 27 -0.22 -1.06 1.80
N VAL A 28 0.58 -0.04 2.16
CA VAL A 28 1.83 -0.22 2.93
C VAL A 28 1.55 -0.83 4.32
N ALA A 29 0.51 -0.36 5.01
CA ALA A 29 0.14 -0.88 6.32
C ALA A 29 -0.24 -2.36 6.26
N TYR A 30 -1.09 -2.76 5.31
CA TYR A 30 -1.51 -4.16 5.15
C TYR A 30 -0.37 -5.05 4.69
N ALA A 31 0.52 -4.54 3.84
CA ALA A 31 1.71 -5.27 3.40
C ALA A 31 2.68 -5.56 4.56
N SER A 32 2.75 -4.68 5.58
CA SER A 32 3.53 -4.97 6.79
C SER A 32 3.01 -6.21 7.54
N TRP A 33 1.69 -6.43 7.59
CA TRP A 33 1.08 -7.64 8.15
C TRP A 33 1.29 -8.88 7.28
N LEU A 34 1.51 -8.70 5.98
CA LEU A 34 1.98 -9.74 5.08
C LEU A 34 3.48 -10.04 5.18
N GLY A 35 4.19 -9.44 6.15
CA GLY A 35 5.63 -9.61 6.32
C GLY A 35 6.46 -8.93 5.23
N CYS A 36 5.87 -7.95 4.52
CA CYS A 36 6.54 -7.10 3.54
C CYS A 36 6.57 -5.64 4.04
N PRO A 37 7.28 -5.35 5.16
CA PRO A 37 7.41 -3.99 5.65
C PRO A 37 8.15 -3.12 4.63
N TRP A 38 7.73 -1.87 4.47
CA TRP A 38 8.45 -0.90 3.65
C TRP A 38 9.82 -0.59 4.25
N GLN A 39 10.84 -0.55 3.39
CA GLN A 39 12.21 -0.21 3.79
C GLN A 39 12.55 1.23 3.36
N PRO A 40 13.27 2.02 4.19
CA PRO A 40 13.52 3.44 3.93
C PRO A 40 14.23 3.77 2.62
N HIS A 41 15.00 2.81 2.08
CA HIS A 41 15.78 2.94 0.84
C HIS A 41 14.98 2.56 -0.41
N GLN A 42 13.76 2.03 -0.26
CA GLN A 42 12.94 1.62 -1.40
C GLN A 42 12.17 2.80 -1.98
N THR A 43 12.24 2.96 -3.30
CA THR A 43 11.30 3.80 -4.04
C THR A 43 9.89 3.18 -4.01
N PRO A 44 8.82 3.97 -4.23
CA PRO A 44 7.46 3.44 -4.32
C PRO A 44 7.33 2.31 -5.35
N TYR A 45 7.98 2.43 -6.51
CA TYR A 45 7.94 1.39 -7.56
C TYR A 45 8.68 0.11 -7.17
N GLU A 46 9.83 0.21 -6.52
CA GLU A 46 10.54 -0.98 -6.01
C GLU A 46 9.71 -1.71 -4.95
N TYR A 47 9.09 -0.95 -4.04
CA TYR A 47 8.20 -1.51 -3.04
C TYR A 47 6.98 -2.19 -3.67
N ALA A 48 6.35 -1.56 -4.66
CA ALA A 48 5.24 -2.13 -5.42
C ALA A 48 5.63 -3.43 -6.13
N ALA A 49 6.84 -3.50 -6.69
CA ALA A 49 7.35 -4.71 -7.32
C ALA A 49 7.56 -5.85 -6.30
N VAL A 50 8.11 -5.56 -5.13
CA VAL A 50 8.25 -6.54 -4.03
C VAL A 50 6.88 -7.04 -3.58
N LEU A 51 5.95 -6.12 -3.33
CA LEU A 51 4.61 -6.44 -2.87
C LEU A 51 3.81 -7.23 -3.91
N GLY A 52 3.93 -6.88 -5.19
CA GLY A 52 3.33 -7.59 -6.30
C GLY A 52 3.92 -8.98 -6.57
N ARG A 53 5.07 -9.33 -5.96
CA ARG A 53 5.54 -10.72 -5.87
C ARG A 53 4.90 -11.47 -4.70
N ALA A 54 4.66 -10.80 -3.57
CA ALA A 54 4.03 -11.38 -2.39
C ALA A 54 2.50 -11.57 -2.54
N LEU A 55 1.84 -10.71 -3.32
CA LEU A 55 0.42 -10.76 -3.64
C LEU A 55 0.18 -10.68 -5.17
N PRO A 56 0.47 -11.75 -5.93
CA PRO A 56 0.39 -11.71 -7.40
C PRO A 56 -1.00 -11.35 -7.94
N ALA A 57 -2.07 -11.83 -7.28
CA ALA A 57 -3.45 -11.58 -7.69
C ALA A 57 -3.86 -10.10 -7.62
N GLY A 58 -3.14 -9.26 -6.87
CA GLY A 58 -3.39 -7.83 -6.76
C GLY A 58 -2.32 -6.96 -7.43
N ARG A 59 -1.42 -7.56 -8.22
CA ARG A 59 -0.24 -6.86 -8.77
C ARG A 59 -0.62 -5.60 -9.56
N GLU A 60 -1.66 -5.68 -10.38
CA GLU A 60 -2.09 -4.55 -11.23
C GLU A 60 -2.65 -3.40 -10.38
N GLN A 61 -3.48 -3.70 -9.38
CA GLN A 61 -3.99 -2.68 -8.45
C GLN A 61 -2.87 -2.07 -7.60
N ILE A 62 -1.87 -2.86 -7.19
CA ILE A 62 -0.68 -2.35 -6.47
C ILE A 62 0.06 -1.32 -7.34
N ARG A 63 0.30 -1.67 -8.60
CA ARG A 63 0.97 -0.78 -9.56
C ARG A 63 0.17 0.49 -9.78
N LEU A 64 -1.13 0.38 -10.01
CA LEU A 64 -2.02 1.50 -10.25
C LEU A 64 -2.04 2.49 -9.07
N ILE A 65 -2.23 2.00 -7.85
CA ILE A 65 -2.19 2.84 -6.64
C ILE A 65 -0.82 3.53 -6.49
N THR A 66 0.27 2.81 -6.79
CA THR A 66 1.62 3.36 -6.72
C THR A 66 1.86 4.44 -7.77
N GLU A 67 1.37 4.25 -9.00
CA GLU A 67 1.50 5.22 -10.08
C GLU A 67 0.73 6.51 -9.78
N LEU A 68 -0.52 6.38 -9.34
CA LEU A 68 -1.32 7.53 -8.90
C LEU A 68 -0.61 8.30 -7.77
N TYR A 69 -0.07 7.57 -6.78
CA TYR A 69 0.69 8.18 -5.68
C TYR A 69 1.94 8.91 -6.17
N VAL A 70 2.70 8.33 -7.10
CA VAL A 70 3.92 8.95 -7.62
C VAL A 70 3.60 10.21 -8.44
N LEU A 71 2.60 10.15 -9.32
CA LEU A 71 2.16 11.29 -10.11
C LEU A 71 1.72 12.45 -9.23
N GLU A 72 0.99 12.15 -8.16
CA GLU A 72 0.52 13.17 -7.25
C GLU A 72 1.63 13.74 -6.38
N ARG A 73 2.45 12.87 -5.79
CA ARG A 73 3.49 13.27 -4.85
C ARG A 73 4.67 13.98 -5.50
N PHE A 74 5.07 13.55 -6.70
CA PHE A 74 6.30 14.01 -7.35
C PHE A 74 6.06 14.85 -8.60
N ALA A 75 4.92 14.69 -9.30
CA ALA A 75 4.61 15.51 -10.48
C ALA A 75 3.61 16.65 -10.17
N GLY A 76 3.09 16.75 -8.95
CA GLY A 76 2.15 17.80 -8.53
C GLY A 76 0.80 17.75 -9.26
N ARG A 77 0.47 16.62 -9.90
CA ARG A 77 -0.79 16.42 -10.61
C ARG A 77 -1.77 15.67 -9.71
N PRO A 78 -2.96 16.20 -9.40
CA PRO A 78 -3.91 15.47 -8.56
C PRO A 78 -4.20 14.10 -9.17
N GLY A 79 -3.95 13.03 -8.41
CA GLY A 79 -4.27 11.69 -8.86
C GLY A 79 -5.79 11.48 -8.87
N ASP A 80 -6.26 10.59 -9.73
CA ASP A 80 -7.68 10.25 -9.79
C ASP A 80 -8.11 9.55 -8.49
N SER A 81 -8.78 10.34 -7.63
CA SER A 81 -9.27 9.89 -6.33
C SER A 81 -10.28 8.76 -6.42
N GLU A 82 -11.10 8.74 -7.47
CA GLU A 82 -12.09 7.69 -7.67
C GLU A 82 -11.42 6.39 -8.12
N MET A 83 -10.45 6.51 -9.03
CA MET A 83 -9.64 5.38 -9.46
C MET A 83 -8.85 4.76 -8.31
N ALA A 84 -8.25 5.58 -7.44
CA ALA A 84 -7.55 5.08 -6.25
C ALA A 84 -8.49 4.36 -5.26
N ARG A 85 -9.70 4.88 -5.05
CA ARG A 85 -10.71 4.22 -4.20
C ARG A 85 -11.13 2.88 -4.76
N ARG A 86 -11.38 2.79 -6.06
CA ARG A 86 -11.75 1.55 -6.76
C ARG A 86 -10.64 0.51 -6.68
N ALA A 87 -9.41 0.90 -7.05
CA ALA A 87 -8.25 0.02 -6.99
C ALA A 87 -8.03 -0.53 -5.57
N TRP A 88 -8.19 0.30 -4.54
CA TRP A 88 -8.12 -0.16 -3.15
C TRP A 88 -9.25 -1.13 -2.78
N SER A 89 -10.48 -0.83 -3.20
CA SER A 89 -11.64 -1.70 -2.94
C SER A 89 -11.44 -3.10 -3.52
N GLU A 90 -10.88 -3.19 -4.73
CA GLU A 90 -10.58 -4.45 -5.42
C GLU A 90 -9.48 -5.25 -4.72
N ILE A 91 -8.41 -4.61 -4.25
CA ILE A 91 -7.27 -5.33 -3.67
C ILE A 91 -7.44 -5.66 -2.18
N ARG A 92 -8.20 -4.86 -1.43
CA ARG A 92 -8.42 -5.06 0.00
C ARG A 92 -8.84 -6.50 0.38
N PRO A 93 -9.83 -7.15 -0.30
CA PRO A 93 -10.18 -8.53 0.04
C PRO A 93 -9.05 -9.52 -0.22
N LEU A 94 -8.17 -9.27 -1.20
CA LEU A 94 -7.02 -10.11 -1.49
C LEU A 94 -5.98 -10.05 -0.36
N PHE A 95 -5.70 -8.84 0.14
CA PHE A 95 -4.85 -8.67 1.32
C PHE A 95 -5.43 -9.39 2.53
N LEU A 96 -6.71 -9.18 2.84
CA LEU A 96 -7.37 -9.80 4.00
C LEU A 96 -7.32 -11.33 3.92
N ARG A 97 -7.66 -11.91 2.77
CA ARG A 97 -7.56 -13.37 2.54
C ARG A 97 -6.14 -13.88 2.78
N ARG A 98 -5.11 -13.16 2.31
CA ARG A 98 -3.71 -13.56 2.47
C ARG A 98 -3.23 -13.42 3.92
N ILE A 99 -3.63 -12.37 4.62
CA ILE A 99 -3.33 -12.16 6.06
C ILE A 99 -3.97 -13.28 6.88
N LEU A 100 -5.26 -13.55 6.68
CA LEU A 100 -5.99 -14.60 7.39
C LEU A 100 -5.35 -15.98 7.18
N ARG A 101 -4.98 -16.32 5.94
CA ARG A 101 -4.25 -17.57 5.64
C ARG A 101 -2.90 -17.67 6.32
N ARG A 102 -2.23 -16.55 6.59
CA ARG A 102 -0.95 -16.51 7.31
C ARG A 102 -1.14 -16.59 8.82
N MET A 103 -2.25 -16.05 9.35
CA MET A 103 -2.55 -16.00 10.78
C MET A 103 -3.20 -17.28 11.31
N LEU A 104 -3.95 -18.01 10.49
CA LEU A 104 -4.51 -19.31 10.87
C LEU A 104 -3.39 -20.37 10.83
N PRO A 105 -2.92 -20.88 11.97
CA PRO A 105 -2.01 -22.03 11.95
C PRO A 105 -2.82 -23.19 11.40
N THR A 106 -2.40 -23.73 10.26
CA THR A 106 -2.91 -25.02 9.81
C THR A 106 -2.33 -26.06 10.76
N HIS A 107 -3.06 -26.36 11.84
CA HIS A 107 -2.78 -27.51 12.69
C HIS A 107 -3.06 -28.75 11.81
N ARG A 108 -2.00 -29.27 11.20
CA ARG A 108 -1.96 -30.65 10.68
C ARG A 108 -1.06 -31.45 11.60
#